data_AF-B7S0F1-F1
#
_entry.id   AF-B7S0F1-F1
#
_cell.length_a   1.000
_cell.length_b   1.000
_cell.length_c   1.000
_cell.angle_alpha   90.00
_cell.angle_beta   90.00
_cell.angle_gamma   90.00
#
_symmetry.space_group_name_H-M   'P 1'
#
loop_
_entity.id
_entity.type
_entity.pdbx_description
1 polymer ?
#
loop_
_entity_poly.entity_id
_entity_poly.type
_entity_poly.pdbx_seq_one_letter_code
_entity_poly.pdbx_strand_id
1 'polypeptide(L)'
;MLFNSIEFLFIFLPAVWFGFWLLQRLGRPRLIMAWLILASFLFYGWWNPIYLWLLALSIGVNYGLGGALQRWQGLVKKALLICGIAFNIGLLAYFKYGNFFVESIAVLNDVSFNFSHIVLPLAISFYTFQQITYLVDTSKGLTDSHGFLEYCLFVSFFPQLIAGPIVHHQEMLGQFKQLGTPQETSRNLSIGLSILVIGLFKKVVIADSFGLFATPIFTMADSGVALYTLESLAGTFSYAMQLYFDFSGYSDMAIGLACLFGLKLPVNFYSPYRAQNISDFWRMWHATLSRFLRDYVYAPLGGFLCSPRRQRFNLFMTMFAGGVWHGAGWTFFLYGVFHGIYVVLHQIWRIRVSGPLGLVGKGWYKALAQLFTFLVVVFTLVLFRAETVTAAADVYQGLMNADYWGFSPHYLQVLQATNFFAIADMVGLAGQAVTLVFGSLVLAIMGCWFLPSTWQLFQPIDIALDKPPIGRAAVLSFSWQPGKVWALFIALLFIASCLNLTQVSEFLYFQF
;
A
#
# COMPACT_ATOMS: atom_id res chain seq x y z
N MET A 1 -4.50 -16.06 -2.42
CA MET A 1 -3.13 -16.62 -2.57
C MET A 1 -2.15 -15.46 -2.41
N LEU A 2 -0.92 -15.68 -1.95
CA LEU A 2 0.07 -14.60 -1.75
C LEU A 2 1.05 -14.54 -2.93
N PHE A 3 1.47 -13.34 -3.35
CA PHE A 3 2.42 -13.19 -4.48
C PHE A 3 3.82 -13.76 -4.18
N ASN A 4 4.21 -13.80 -2.90
CA ASN A 4 5.45 -14.40 -2.41
C ASN A 4 5.28 -15.88 -2.02
N SER A 5 4.22 -16.57 -2.46
CA SER A 5 4.08 -18.02 -2.23
C SER A 5 4.65 -18.85 -3.38
N ILE A 6 5.13 -20.05 -3.07
CA ILE A 6 5.69 -20.98 -4.06
C ILE A 6 4.61 -21.39 -5.07
N GLU A 7 3.40 -21.65 -4.58
CA GLU A 7 2.22 -22.01 -5.37
C GLU A 7 1.87 -20.90 -6.37
N PHE A 8 1.96 -19.63 -5.95
CA PHE A 8 1.73 -18.50 -6.84
C PHE A 8 2.77 -18.42 -7.95
N LEU A 9 4.06 -18.40 -7.57
CA LEU A 9 5.16 -18.11 -8.48
C LEU A 9 5.40 -19.23 -9.50
N PHE A 10 5.29 -20.48 -9.09
CA PHE A 10 5.70 -21.62 -9.90
C PHE A 10 4.54 -22.43 -10.50
N ILE A 11 3.32 -22.28 -9.99
CA ILE A 11 2.15 -23.03 -10.48
C ILE A 11 1.11 -22.09 -11.06
N PHE A 12 0.54 -21.21 -10.24
CA PHE A 12 -0.58 -20.36 -10.65
C PHE A 12 -0.18 -19.37 -11.75
N LEU A 13 0.89 -18.58 -11.54
CA LEU A 13 1.28 -17.53 -12.48
C LEU A 13 1.68 -18.08 -13.87
N PRO A 14 2.53 -19.13 -13.99
CA PRO A 14 2.84 -19.72 -15.29
C PRO A 14 1.60 -20.28 -15.99
N ALA A 15 0.69 -20.95 -15.26
CA ALA A 15 -0.53 -21.50 -15.84
C ALA A 15 -1.46 -20.39 -16.36
N VAL A 16 -1.67 -19.33 -15.58
CA VAL A 16 -2.52 -18.19 -15.97
C VAL A 16 -1.93 -17.45 -17.17
N TRP A 17 -0.62 -17.21 -17.16
CA TRP A 17 0.06 -16.54 -18.27
C TRP A 17 0.03 -17.38 -19.56
N PHE A 18 0.27 -18.70 -19.47
CA PHE A 18 0.20 -19.58 -20.63
C PHE A 18 -1.20 -19.63 -21.24
N GLY A 19 -2.24 -19.73 -20.40
CA GLY A 19 -3.64 -19.66 -20.85
C GLY A 19 -3.97 -18.32 -21.51
N PHE A 20 -3.50 -17.21 -20.93
CA PHE A 20 -3.63 -15.88 -21.51
C PHE A 20 -2.98 -15.79 -22.90
N TRP A 21 -1.73 -16.22 -23.01
CA TRP A 21 -0.97 -16.18 -24.26
C TRP A 21 -1.62 -17.02 -25.37
N LEU A 22 -2.11 -18.21 -25.04
CA LEU A 22 -2.83 -19.07 -25.99
C LEU A 22 -4.11 -18.40 -26.48
N LEU A 23 -4.91 -17.83 -25.57
CA LEU A 23 -6.16 -17.14 -25.92
C LEU A 23 -5.93 -15.84 -26.69
N GLN A 24 -4.82 -15.13 -26.42
CA GLN A 24 -4.39 -13.97 -27.19
C GLN A 24 -4.07 -14.34 -28.64
N ARG A 25 -3.41 -15.48 -28.88
CA ARG A 25 -3.17 -15.98 -30.25
C ARG A 25 -4.47 -16.30 -31.01
N LEU A 26 -5.54 -16.63 -30.31
CA LEU A 26 -6.86 -16.84 -30.91
C LEU A 26 -7.62 -15.53 -31.19
N GLY A 27 -7.13 -14.38 -30.73
CA GLY A 27 -7.70 -13.06 -30.99
C GLY A 27 -9.09 -12.82 -30.38
N ARG A 28 -9.46 -13.55 -29.31
CA ARG A 28 -10.81 -13.49 -28.70
C ARG A 28 -10.79 -12.77 -27.35
N PRO A 29 -10.94 -11.43 -27.30
CA PRO A 29 -10.80 -10.65 -26.06
C PRO A 29 -11.79 -11.07 -24.97
N ARG A 30 -13.02 -11.47 -25.32
CA ARG A 30 -14.01 -11.97 -24.33
C ARG A 30 -13.56 -13.23 -23.61
N LEU A 31 -12.91 -14.17 -24.31
CA LEU A 31 -12.39 -15.39 -23.70
C LEU A 31 -11.18 -15.08 -22.80
N ILE A 32 -10.33 -14.14 -23.23
CA ILE A 32 -9.21 -13.66 -22.41
C ILE A 32 -9.73 -13.04 -21.11
N MET A 33 -10.74 -12.17 -21.17
CA MET A 33 -11.36 -11.58 -19.99
C MET A 33 -11.97 -12.64 -19.08
N ALA A 34 -12.73 -13.60 -19.63
CA ALA A 34 -13.30 -14.70 -18.86
C ALA A 34 -12.21 -15.54 -18.15
N TRP A 35 -11.10 -15.83 -18.84
CA TRP A 35 -9.95 -16.52 -18.26
C TRP A 35 -9.33 -15.75 -17.10
N LEU A 36 -9.10 -14.44 -17.28
CA LEU A 36 -8.54 -13.59 -16.23
C LEU A 36 -9.49 -13.42 -15.04
N ILE A 37 -10.80 -13.36 -15.26
CA ILE A 37 -11.81 -13.36 -14.19
C ILE A 37 -11.77 -14.67 -13.42
N LEU A 38 -11.75 -15.81 -14.11
CA LEU A 38 -11.66 -17.13 -13.47
C LEU A 38 -10.39 -17.25 -12.63
N ALA A 39 -9.24 -16.89 -13.21
CA ALA A 39 -7.97 -16.85 -12.50
C ALA A 39 -8.06 -15.94 -11.26
N SER A 40 -8.73 -14.81 -11.38
CA SER A 40 -8.87 -13.86 -10.28
C SER A 40 -9.78 -14.36 -9.16
N PHE A 41 -10.87 -15.03 -9.50
CA PHE A 41 -11.76 -15.65 -8.51
C PHE A 41 -11.07 -16.81 -7.79
N LEU A 42 -10.29 -17.63 -8.51
CA LEU A 42 -9.46 -18.67 -7.89
C LEU A 42 -8.40 -18.09 -6.96
N PHE A 43 -7.72 -17.02 -7.39
CA PHE A 43 -6.71 -16.33 -6.58
C PHE A 43 -7.29 -15.77 -5.28
N TYR A 44 -8.46 -15.11 -5.37
CA TYR A 44 -9.18 -14.54 -4.24
C TYR A 44 -9.73 -15.62 -3.30
N GLY A 45 -10.44 -16.61 -3.87
CA GLY A 45 -11.07 -17.70 -3.14
C GLY A 45 -10.08 -18.67 -2.47
N TRP A 46 -8.80 -18.62 -2.83
CA TRP A 46 -7.74 -19.45 -2.23
C TRP A 46 -7.62 -19.28 -0.70
N TRP A 47 -7.93 -18.08 -0.18
CA TRP A 47 -7.92 -17.85 1.27
C TRP A 47 -9.18 -18.40 1.93
N ASN A 48 -10.35 -17.98 1.46
CA ASN A 48 -11.63 -18.53 1.89
C ASN A 48 -12.70 -18.35 0.79
N PRO A 49 -13.20 -19.45 0.18
CA PRO A 49 -14.17 -19.40 -0.91
C PRO A 49 -15.51 -18.75 -0.55
N ILE A 50 -15.90 -18.71 0.73
CA ILE A 50 -17.18 -18.14 1.16
C ILE A 50 -17.28 -16.65 0.79
N TYR A 51 -16.17 -15.92 0.91
CA TYR A 51 -16.15 -14.49 0.56
C TYR A 51 -16.17 -14.22 -0.94
N LEU A 52 -16.00 -15.24 -1.78
CA LEU A 52 -16.22 -15.08 -3.22
C LEU A 52 -17.68 -14.72 -3.51
N TRP A 53 -18.64 -15.24 -2.72
CA TRP A 53 -20.05 -14.86 -2.83
C TRP A 53 -20.27 -13.40 -2.47
N LEU A 54 -19.58 -12.89 -1.45
CA LEU A 54 -19.64 -11.48 -1.08
C LEU A 54 -19.10 -10.58 -2.20
N LEU A 55 -17.95 -10.95 -2.79
CA LEU A 55 -17.37 -10.22 -3.92
C LEU A 55 -18.32 -10.24 -5.13
N ALA A 56 -18.85 -11.42 -5.49
CA ALA A 56 -19.76 -11.58 -6.62
C ALA A 56 -21.08 -10.80 -6.43
N LEU A 57 -21.65 -10.84 -5.22
CA LEU A 57 -22.82 -10.04 -4.86
C LEU A 57 -22.53 -8.55 -5.00
N SER A 58 -21.39 -8.09 -4.47
CA SER A 58 -21.02 -6.69 -4.54
C SER A 58 -20.82 -6.22 -5.99
N ILE A 59 -20.18 -7.05 -6.83
CA ILE A 59 -20.04 -6.79 -8.28
C ILE A 59 -21.42 -6.69 -8.93
N GLY A 60 -22.31 -7.66 -8.69
CA GLY A 60 -23.65 -7.69 -9.30
C GLY A 60 -24.50 -6.46 -8.94
N VAL A 61 -24.55 -6.12 -7.65
CA VAL A 61 -25.30 -4.94 -7.15
C VAL A 61 -24.76 -3.65 -7.75
N ASN A 62 -23.45 -3.44 -7.70
CA ASN A 62 -22.85 -2.21 -8.21
C ASN A 62 -22.93 -2.09 -9.74
N TYR A 63 -22.81 -3.18 -10.49
CA TYR A 63 -23.04 -3.18 -11.93
C TYR A 63 -24.48 -2.77 -12.27
N GLY A 64 -25.46 -3.36 -11.58
CA GLY A 64 -26.88 -3.04 -11.75
C GLY A 64 -27.20 -1.58 -11.43
N LEU A 65 -26.68 -1.06 -10.31
CA LEU A 65 -26.82 0.34 -9.93
C LEU A 65 -26.15 1.29 -10.92
N GLY A 66 -24.95 0.96 -11.43
CA GLY A 66 -24.29 1.74 -12.48
C GLY A 66 -25.12 1.82 -13.76
N GLY A 67 -25.68 0.69 -14.21
CA GLY A 67 -26.60 0.68 -15.36
C GLY A 67 -27.87 1.50 -15.12
N ALA A 68 -28.42 1.49 -13.90
CA ALA A 68 -29.56 2.33 -13.53
C ALA A 68 -29.22 3.82 -13.52
N LEU A 69 -28.03 4.20 -13.02
CA LEU A 69 -27.55 5.59 -12.98
C LEU A 69 -27.40 6.23 -14.36
N GLN A 70 -27.16 5.43 -15.39
CA GLN A 70 -27.09 5.91 -16.79
C GLN A 70 -28.49 6.16 -17.39
N ARG A 71 -29.51 5.46 -16.90
CA ARG A 71 -30.89 5.54 -17.43
C ARG A 71 -31.72 6.64 -16.78
N TRP A 72 -31.57 6.83 -15.47
CA TRP A 72 -32.37 7.76 -14.69
C TRP A 72 -31.69 9.13 -14.51
N GLN A 73 -32.47 10.19 -14.29
CA GLN A 73 -31.99 11.56 -14.08
C GLN A 73 -32.59 12.19 -12.82
N GLY A 74 -32.12 13.38 -12.44
CA GLY A 74 -32.67 14.16 -11.33
C GLY A 74 -32.59 13.47 -9.97
N LEU A 75 -33.69 13.53 -9.19
CA LEU A 75 -33.74 13.00 -7.82
C LEU A 75 -33.54 11.49 -7.75
N VAL A 76 -34.03 10.72 -8.73
CA VAL A 76 -33.87 9.25 -8.77
C VAL A 76 -32.40 8.89 -8.92
N LYS A 77 -31.68 9.57 -9.82
CA LYS A 77 -30.22 9.37 -10.00
C LYS A 77 -29.45 9.66 -8.71
N LYS A 78 -29.82 10.74 -8.01
CA LYS A 78 -29.21 11.09 -6.72
C LYS A 78 -29.49 10.03 -5.66
N ALA A 79 -30.73 9.53 -5.57
CA ALA A 79 -31.11 8.48 -4.62
C ALA A 79 -30.36 7.17 -4.91
N LEU A 80 -30.27 6.74 -6.18
CA LEU A 80 -29.51 5.56 -6.59
C LEU A 80 -28.03 5.67 -6.21
N LEU A 81 -27.42 6.84 -6.44
CA LEU A 81 -26.03 7.09 -6.06
C LEU A 81 -25.84 6.98 -4.55
N ILE A 82 -26.71 7.62 -3.76
CA ILE A 82 -26.67 7.55 -2.29
C ILE A 82 -26.85 6.11 -1.81
N CYS A 83 -27.81 5.38 -2.37
CA CYS A 83 -28.04 3.98 -2.02
C CYS A 83 -26.83 3.10 -2.33
N GLY A 84 -26.20 3.28 -3.49
CA GLY A 84 -25.00 2.54 -3.86
C GLY A 84 -23.80 2.87 -2.98
N ILE A 85 -23.56 4.15 -2.68
CA ILE A 85 -22.50 4.55 -1.75
C ILE A 85 -22.78 3.98 -0.34
N ALA A 86 -24.02 4.08 0.14
CA ALA A 86 -24.43 3.56 1.44
C ALA A 86 -24.29 2.03 1.53
N PHE A 87 -24.61 1.30 0.45
CA PHE A 87 -24.41 -0.15 0.37
C PHE A 87 -22.93 -0.53 0.53
N ASN A 88 -22.04 0.11 -0.25
CA ASN A 88 -20.61 -0.16 -0.21
C ASN A 88 -19.98 0.22 1.14
N ILE A 89 -20.30 1.42 1.65
CA ILE A 89 -19.83 1.86 2.98
C ILE A 89 -20.41 0.97 4.08
N GLY A 90 -21.67 0.55 3.97
CA GLY A 90 -22.34 -0.32 4.95
C GLY A 90 -21.68 -1.69 5.05
N LEU A 91 -21.35 -2.32 3.92
CA LEU A 91 -20.59 -3.58 3.90
C LEU A 91 -19.21 -3.41 4.54
N LEU A 92 -18.47 -2.36 4.15
CA LEU A 92 -17.17 -2.06 4.75
C LEU A 92 -17.30 -1.78 6.26
N ALA A 93 -18.32 -1.03 6.67
CA ALA A 93 -18.57 -0.67 8.06
C ALA A 93 -18.81 -1.92 8.93
N TYR A 94 -19.67 -2.82 8.46
CA TYR A 94 -19.99 -4.07 9.13
C TYR A 94 -18.76 -4.97 9.32
N PHE A 95 -18.03 -5.26 8.24
CA PHE A 95 -16.91 -6.20 8.30
C PHE A 95 -15.65 -5.61 8.96
N LYS A 96 -15.41 -4.29 8.84
CA LYS A 96 -14.19 -3.66 9.36
C LYS A 96 -14.32 -3.14 10.78
N TYR A 97 -15.47 -2.60 11.16
CA TYR A 97 -15.64 -1.93 12.47
C TYR A 97 -16.66 -2.63 13.37
N GLY A 98 -17.34 -3.69 12.89
CA GLY A 98 -18.35 -4.41 13.66
C GLY A 98 -17.84 -4.88 15.03
N ASN A 99 -16.67 -5.53 15.07
CA ASN A 99 -16.06 -5.99 16.33
C ASN A 99 -15.74 -4.80 17.25
N PHE A 100 -15.08 -3.76 16.74
CA PHE A 100 -14.75 -2.56 17.52
C PHE A 100 -15.99 -1.90 18.14
N PHE A 101 -17.11 -1.77 17.41
CA PHE A 101 -18.34 -1.20 17.95
C PHE A 101 -18.96 -2.08 19.03
N VAL A 102 -19.01 -3.40 18.81
CA VAL A 102 -19.54 -4.35 19.80
C VAL A 102 -18.70 -4.34 21.07
N GLU A 103 -17.38 -4.40 20.95
CA GLU A 103 -16.44 -4.34 22.07
C GLU A 103 -16.53 -3.01 22.83
N SER A 104 -16.62 -1.89 22.11
CA SER A 104 -16.77 -0.57 22.74
C SER A 104 -18.07 -0.45 23.53
N ILE A 105 -19.18 -0.97 23.01
CA ILE A 105 -20.48 -0.98 23.71
C ILE A 105 -20.43 -1.93 24.91
N ALA A 106 -19.78 -3.09 24.77
CA ALA A 106 -19.57 -4.06 25.86
C ALA A 106 -18.86 -3.40 27.05
N VAL A 107 -17.74 -2.73 26.79
CA VAL A 107 -16.94 -2.02 27.80
C VAL A 107 -17.73 -0.87 28.44
N LEU A 108 -18.47 -0.08 27.64
CA LEU A 108 -19.24 1.05 28.16
C LEU A 108 -20.42 0.66 29.05
N ASN A 109 -21.00 -0.53 28.82
CA ASN A 109 -22.17 -1.00 29.58
C ASN A 109 -21.81 -2.05 30.64
N ASP A 110 -20.53 -2.43 30.75
CA ASP A 110 -20.04 -3.53 31.60
C ASP A 110 -20.80 -4.86 31.34
N VAL A 111 -21.12 -5.12 30.08
CA VAL A 111 -21.85 -6.33 29.63
C VAL A 111 -20.95 -7.18 28.75
N SER A 112 -20.92 -8.49 28.97
CA SER A 112 -20.28 -9.43 28.05
C SER A 112 -21.27 -9.86 26.95
N PHE A 113 -21.01 -9.44 25.70
CA PHE A 113 -21.72 -9.98 24.55
C PHE A 113 -20.97 -11.21 24.02
N ASN A 114 -21.62 -12.37 24.01
CA ASN A 114 -21.13 -13.55 23.27
C ASN A 114 -21.49 -13.39 21.78
N PHE A 115 -20.77 -12.51 21.09
CA PHE A 115 -20.94 -12.30 19.66
C PHE A 115 -19.87 -13.07 18.87
N SER A 116 -20.26 -13.65 17.74
CA SER A 116 -19.29 -14.32 16.85
C SER A 116 -18.39 -13.29 16.19
N HIS A 117 -17.08 -13.40 16.39
CA HIS A 117 -16.10 -12.47 15.82
C HIS A 117 -16.28 -12.37 14.30
N ILE A 118 -16.54 -11.16 13.80
CA ILE A 118 -16.68 -10.93 12.37
C ILE A 118 -15.29 -10.99 11.75
N VAL A 119 -15.10 -11.94 10.84
CA VAL A 119 -13.85 -12.06 10.08
C VAL A 119 -13.86 -11.05 8.95
N LEU A 120 -12.83 -10.20 8.89
CA LEU A 120 -12.63 -9.20 7.86
C LEU A 120 -12.28 -9.88 6.52
N PRO A 121 -13.11 -9.76 5.47
CA PRO A 121 -12.80 -10.33 4.18
C PRO A 121 -11.62 -9.60 3.55
N LEU A 122 -10.66 -10.35 3.02
CA LEU A 122 -9.54 -9.78 2.29
C LEU A 122 -10.06 -8.89 1.14
N ALA A 123 -9.34 -7.81 0.84
CA ALA A 123 -9.65 -6.86 -0.25
C ALA A 123 -10.90 -5.97 -0.09
N ILE A 124 -11.75 -6.16 0.93
CA ILE A 124 -13.03 -5.43 1.03
C ILE A 124 -12.90 -3.92 0.98
N SER A 125 -11.86 -3.39 1.59
CA SER A 125 -11.54 -1.96 1.55
C SER A 125 -11.29 -1.45 0.13
N PHE A 126 -10.53 -2.21 -0.68
CA PHE A 126 -10.08 -1.77 -2.00
C PHE A 126 -11.19 -1.89 -3.05
N TYR A 127 -11.88 -3.02 -3.13
CA TYR A 127 -12.97 -3.15 -4.11
C TYR A 127 -14.15 -2.24 -3.77
N THR A 128 -14.40 -1.96 -2.48
CA THR A 128 -15.37 -0.95 -2.04
C THR A 128 -15.05 0.42 -2.62
N PHE A 129 -13.79 0.85 -2.58
CA PHE A 129 -13.37 2.11 -3.18
C PHE A 129 -13.53 2.12 -4.70
N GLN A 130 -13.10 1.07 -5.39
CA GLN A 130 -13.29 0.96 -6.84
C GLN A 130 -14.77 1.03 -7.24
N GLN A 131 -15.65 0.38 -6.47
CA GLN A 131 -17.09 0.39 -6.70
C GLN A 131 -17.71 1.77 -6.44
N ILE A 132 -17.31 2.45 -5.37
CA ILE A 132 -17.74 3.84 -5.10
C ILE A 132 -17.28 4.79 -6.20
N THR A 133 -16.00 4.72 -6.62
CA THR A 133 -15.48 5.57 -7.70
C THR A 133 -16.25 5.34 -9.00
N TYR A 134 -16.52 4.07 -9.35
CA TYR A 134 -17.33 3.70 -10.50
C TYR A 134 -18.73 4.32 -10.46
N LEU A 135 -19.46 4.22 -9.33
CA LEU A 135 -20.80 4.79 -9.21
C LEU A 135 -20.79 6.32 -9.31
N VAL A 136 -19.84 6.98 -8.63
CA VAL A 136 -19.69 8.43 -8.67
C VAL A 136 -19.35 8.91 -10.08
N ASP A 137 -18.41 8.26 -10.76
CA ASP A 137 -18.00 8.62 -12.12
C ASP A 137 -19.14 8.36 -13.12
N THR A 138 -19.87 7.27 -12.95
CA THR A 138 -21.08 6.97 -13.75
C THR A 138 -22.13 8.05 -13.56
N SER A 139 -22.35 8.50 -12.31
CA SER A 139 -23.29 9.59 -12.02
C SER A 139 -22.86 10.92 -12.65
N LYS A 140 -21.57 11.15 -12.83
CA LYS A 140 -21.01 12.34 -13.51
C LYS A 140 -20.98 12.21 -15.04
N GLY A 141 -21.35 11.04 -15.59
CA GLY A 141 -21.28 10.78 -17.03
C GLY A 141 -19.85 10.59 -17.55
N LEU A 142 -18.92 10.21 -16.67
CA LEU A 142 -17.52 9.98 -17.02
C LEU A 142 -17.27 8.53 -17.47
N THR A 143 -18.18 7.59 -17.23
CA THR A 143 -17.94 6.18 -17.63
C THR A 143 -18.41 5.89 -19.06
N ASP A 144 -17.53 5.27 -19.86
CA ASP A 144 -17.89 4.72 -21.16
C ASP A 144 -18.85 3.52 -21.05
N SER A 145 -19.52 3.19 -22.15
CA SER A 145 -20.31 1.95 -22.24
C SER A 145 -19.41 0.71 -22.17
N HIS A 146 -19.84 -0.25 -21.38
CA HIS A 146 -19.10 -1.49 -21.11
C HIS A 146 -20.07 -2.62 -20.75
N GLY A 147 -19.62 -3.86 -20.95
CA GLY A 147 -20.38 -5.04 -20.56
C GLY A 147 -20.04 -5.51 -19.15
N PHE A 148 -20.73 -6.58 -18.74
CA PHE A 148 -20.55 -7.18 -17.42
C PHE A 148 -19.15 -7.80 -17.24
N LEU A 149 -18.59 -8.40 -18.29
CA LEU A 149 -17.26 -9.02 -18.22
C LEU A 149 -16.17 -7.97 -17.96
N GLU A 150 -16.22 -6.85 -18.66
CA GLU A 150 -15.27 -5.75 -18.47
C GLU A 150 -15.35 -5.20 -17.04
N TYR A 151 -16.57 -5.00 -16.52
CA TYR A 151 -16.78 -4.55 -15.14
C TYR A 151 -16.31 -5.57 -14.11
N CYS A 152 -16.64 -6.85 -14.32
CA CYS A 152 -16.24 -7.94 -13.43
C CYS A 152 -14.71 -8.06 -13.37
N LEU A 153 -14.03 -8.01 -14.53
CA LEU A 153 -12.58 -8.00 -14.57
C LEU A 153 -11.99 -6.74 -13.91
N PHE A 154 -12.58 -5.56 -14.16
CA PHE A 154 -12.13 -4.31 -13.52
C PHE A 154 -12.08 -4.44 -12.00
N VAL A 155 -13.13 -4.96 -11.38
CA VAL A 155 -13.17 -5.12 -9.91
C VAL A 155 -12.29 -6.26 -9.43
N SER A 156 -12.29 -7.40 -10.15
CA SER A 156 -11.68 -8.64 -9.65
C SER A 156 -10.23 -8.83 -10.03
N PHE A 157 -9.65 -8.06 -10.96
CA PHE A 157 -8.33 -8.33 -11.53
C PHE A 157 -7.25 -8.59 -10.46
N PHE A 158 -6.79 -9.84 -10.38
CA PHE A 158 -5.99 -10.32 -9.25
C PHE A 158 -4.70 -9.55 -8.96
N PRO A 159 -3.96 -8.97 -9.94
CA PRO A 159 -2.77 -8.17 -9.64
C PRO A 159 -3.10 -6.98 -8.75
N GLN A 160 -4.29 -6.39 -8.89
CA GLN A 160 -4.69 -5.23 -8.10
C GLN A 160 -5.65 -5.53 -6.95
N LEU A 161 -6.39 -6.64 -7.01
CA LEU A 161 -7.56 -6.89 -6.18
C LEU A 161 -7.32 -6.70 -4.68
N ILE A 162 -6.30 -7.34 -4.10
CA ILE A 162 -6.15 -7.38 -2.64
C ILE A 162 -5.66 -6.05 -2.06
N ALA A 163 -4.49 -5.59 -2.50
CA ALA A 163 -3.87 -4.36 -2.01
C ALA A 163 -3.08 -3.64 -3.12
N GLY A 164 -3.45 -3.82 -4.38
CA GLY A 164 -2.73 -3.17 -5.47
C GLY A 164 -3.14 -1.71 -5.65
N PRO A 165 -2.57 -1.04 -6.66
CA PRO A 165 -2.90 0.35 -6.96
C PRO A 165 -4.40 0.55 -7.21
N ILE A 166 -5.00 1.59 -6.60
CA ILE A 166 -6.40 1.93 -6.81
C ILE A 166 -6.56 2.58 -8.19
N VAL A 167 -7.25 1.88 -9.08
CA VAL A 167 -7.52 2.30 -10.45
C VAL A 167 -8.88 2.95 -10.61
N HIS A 168 -8.99 3.82 -11.61
CA HIS A 168 -10.27 4.29 -12.11
C HIS A 168 -10.75 3.39 -13.26
N HIS A 169 -12.07 3.33 -13.40
CA HIS A 169 -12.72 2.53 -14.42
C HIS A 169 -12.28 2.90 -15.86
N GLN A 170 -12.16 4.19 -16.16
CA GLN A 170 -11.72 4.69 -17.48
C GLN A 170 -10.30 4.22 -17.84
N GLU A 171 -9.42 4.10 -16.85
CA GLU A 171 -8.01 3.72 -17.04
C GLU A 171 -7.87 2.28 -17.52
N MET A 172 -8.77 1.39 -17.08
CA MET A 172 -8.67 -0.05 -17.33
C MET A 172 -9.49 -0.49 -18.56
N LEU A 173 -10.70 0.06 -18.74
CA LEU A 173 -11.61 -0.40 -19.80
C LEU A 173 -11.01 -0.31 -21.21
N GLY A 174 -10.33 0.79 -21.52
CA GLY A 174 -9.70 0.97 -22.83
C GLY A 174 -8.68 -0.12 -23.12
N GLN A 175 -7.93 -0.55 -22.10
CA GLN A 175 -6.92 -1.59 -22.19
C GLN A 175 -7.54 -2.99 -22.36
N PHE A 176 -8.67 -3.27 -21.69
CA PHE A 176 -9.38 -4.56 -21.83
C PHE A 176 -9.88 -4.82 -23.25
N LYS A 177 -10.34 -3.79 -23.94
CA LYS A 177 -10.76 -3.87 -25.35
C LYS A 177 -9.61 -4.25 -26.28
N GLN A 178 -8.37 -3.96 -25.89
CA GLN A 178 -7.16 -4.23 -26.68
C GLN A 178 -6.51 -5.59 -26.37
N LEU A 179 -7.01 -6.37 -25.40
CA LEU A 179 -6.40 -7.65 -25.00
C LEU A 179 -6.28 -8.67 -26.14
N GLY A 180 -7.19 -8.62 -27.11
CA GLY A 180 -7.19 -9.50 -28.29
C GLY A 180 -6.19 -9.11 -29.37
N THR A 181 -5.50 -7.98 -29.24
CA THR A 181 -4.47 -7.56 -30.19
C THR A 181 -3.14 -8.24 -29.85
N PRO A 182 -2.36 -8.71 -30.85
CA PRO A 182 -1.02 -9.22 -30.61
C PRO A 182 -0.15 -8.14 -29.96
N GLN A 183 0.33 -8.43 -28.76
CA GLN A 183 1.24 -7.54 -28.04
C GLN A 183 2.68 -8.03 -28.17
N GLU A 184 3.64 -7.17 -27.85
CA GLU A 184 5.05 -7.54 -27.75
C GLU A 184 5.30 -8.45 -26.53
N THR A 185 4.96 -9.73 -26.65
CA THR A 185 5.01 -10.71 -25.56
C THR A 185 6.38 -10.75 -24.89
N SER A 186 7.47 -10.74 -25.67
CA SER A 186 8.84 -10.78 -25.13
C SER A 186 9.17 -9.55 -24.29
N ARG A 187 8.71 -8.37 -24.72
CA ARG A 187 8.89 -7.10 -24.00
C ARG A 187 8.12 -7.13 -22.68
N ASN A 188 6.84 -7.49 -22.75
CA ASN A 188 5.95 -7.58 -21.58
C ASN A 188 6.45 -8.60 -20.55
N LEU A 189 6.93 -9.76 -21.01
CA LEU A 189 7.52 -10.79 -20.15
C LEU A 189 8.80 -10.28 -19.46
N SER A 190 9.72 -9.68 -20.21
CA SER A 190 11.00 -9.19 -19.67
C SER A 190 10.80 -8.09 -18.62
N ILE A 191 9.93 -7.12 -18.91
CA ILE A 191 9.59 -6.03 -17.99
C ILE A 191 8.82 -6.57 -16.79
N GLY A 192 7.76 -7.34 -17.04
CA GLY A 192 6.87 -7.83 -15.99
C GLY A 192 7.60 -8.72 -14.99
N LEU A 193 8.43 -9.65 -15.45
CA LEU A 193 9.26 -10.48 -14.58
C LEU A 193 10.32 -9.65 -13.83
N SER A 194 10.97 -8.68 -14.48
CA SER A 194 11.97 -7.84 -13.80
C SER A 194 11.36 -7.05 -12.64
N ILE A 195 10.20 -6.43 -12.85
CA ILE A 195 9.49 -5.66 -11.82
C ILE A 195 8.96 -6.59 -10.73
N LEU A 196 8.38 -7.75 -11.11
CA LEU A 196 7.92 -8.78 -10.16
C LEU A 196 9.06 -9.22 -9.22
N VAL A 197 10.24 -9.51 -9.77
CA VAL A 197 11.40 -9.94 -8.97
C VAL A 197 11.93 -8.83 -8.08
N ILE A 198 11.97 -7.57 -8.55
CA ILE A 198 12.34 -6.42 -7.71
C ILE A 198 11.37 -6.28 -6.54
N GLY A 199 10.06 -6.39 -6.80
CA GLY A 199 9.03 -6.34 -5.77
C GLY A 199 9.12 -7.50 -4.77
N LEU A 200 9.36 -8.72 -5.27
CA LEU A 200 9.57 -9.91 -4.46
C LEU A 200 10.78 -9.74 -3.53
N PHE A 201 11.92 -9.28 -4.06
CA PHE A 201 13.14 -9.03 -3.28
C PHE A 201 12.91 -8.00 -2.16
N LYS A 202 12.20 -6.90 -2.46
CA LYS A 202 11.83 -5.90 -1.44
C LYS A 202 11.02 -6.52 -0.31
N LYS A 203 10.07 -7.41 -0.62
CA LYS A 203 9.25 -8.09 0.39
C LYS A 203 10.08 -9.09 1.19
N VAL A 204 10.62 -10.12 0.54
CA VAL A 204 11.10 -11.32 1.24
C VAL A 204 12.53 -11.17 1.77
N VAL A 205 13.34 -10.29 1.18
CA VAL A 205 14.73 -10.07 1.63
C VAL A 205 14.83 -8.83 2.50
N ILE A 206 14.20 -7.72 2.10
CA ILE A 206 14.34 -6.45 2.84
C ILE A 206 13.29 -6.32 3.93
N ALA A 207 12.00 -6.33 3.59
CA ALA A 207 10.92 -6.04 4.52
C ALA A 207 10.83 -7.08 5.64
N ASP A 208 10.83 -8.37 5.29
CA ASP A 208 10.73 -9.44 6.27
C ASP A 208 11.91 -9.45 7.25
N SER A 209 13.12 -9.12 6.78
CA SER A 209 14.30 -8.94 7.66
C SER A 209 14.11 -7.82 8.67
N PHE A 210 13.59 -6.66 8.24
CA PHE A 210 13.27 -5.57 9.19
C PHE A 210 12.12 -5.91 10.14
N GLY A 211 11.23 -6.82 9.73
CA GLY A 211 10.18 -7.36 10.59
C GLY A 211 10.72 -8.13 11.80
N LEU A 212 11.89 -8.77 11.67
CA LEU A 212 12.59 -9.45 12.76
C LEU A 212 13.09 -8.48 13.84
N PHE A 213 13.39 -7.23 13.47
CA PHE A 213 13.84 -6.19 14.40
C PHE A 213 12.65 -5.40 14.96
N ALA A 214 11.65 -5.13 14.12
CA ALA A 214 10.49 -4.32 14.51
C ALA A 214 9.56 -5.08 15.47
N THR A 215 9.15 -6.29 15.11
CA THR A 215 8.07 -7.02 15.80
C THR A 215 8.32 -7.22 17.30
N PRO A 216 9.51 -7.67 17.75
CA PRO A 216 9.76 -7.90 19.18
C PRO A 216 9.54 -6.66 20.04
N ILE A 217 9.87 -5.47 19.54
CA ILE A 217 9.74 -4.21 20.29
C ILE A 217 8.28 -3.87 20.55
N PHE A 218 7.43 -4.00 19.54
CA PHE A 218 5.99 -3.74 19.72
C PHE A 218 5.32 -4.82 20.56
N THR A 219 5.72 -6.09 20.43
CA THR A 219 5.22 -7.18 21.30
C THR A 219 5.61 -6.97 22.77
N MET A 220 6.84 -6.52 23.02
CA MET A 220 7.32 -6.17 24.37
C MET A 220 6.53 -4.99 24.95
N ALA A 221 6.26 -3.96 24.13
CA ALA A 221 5.44 -2.82 24.53
C ALA A 221 4.00 -3.24 24.89
N ASP A 222 3.34 -4.05 24.05
CA ASP A 222 1.99 -4.55 24.33
C ASP A 222 1.95 -5.45 25.59
N SER A 223 3.06 -6.09 25.93
CA SER A 223 3.21 -6.90 27.16
C SER A 223 3.55 -6.07 28.41
N GLY A 224 3.69 -4.74 28.29
CA GLY A 224 4.07 -3.84 29.38
C GLY A 224 5.53 -3.97 29.84
N VAL A 225 6.41 -4.52 29.01
CA VAL A 225 7.85 -4.63 29.30
C VAL A 225 8.52 -3.29 29.03
N ALA A 226 9.27 -2.78 30.01
CA ALA A 226 9.99 -1.52 29.85
C ALA A 226 11.05 -1.60 28.74
N LEU A 227 11.02 -0.63 27.82
CA LEU A 227 11.88 -0.58 26.65
C LEU A 227 13.10 0.32 26.86
N TYR A 228 14.22 -0.08 26.26
CA TYR A 228 15.47 0.68 26.24
C TYR A 228 15.51 1.63 25.02
N THR A 229 16.40 2.63 25.05
CA THR A 229 16.42 3.69 24.02
C THR A 229 16.79 3.17 22.63
N LEU A 230 17.89 2.42 22.53
CA LEU A 230 18.42 1.99 21.25
C LEU A 230 17.52 0.93 20.60
N GLU A 231 16.93 0.04 21.38
CA GLU A 231 16.00 -0.96 20.85
C GLU A 231 14.67 -0.32 20.41
N SER A 232 14.17 0.70 21.11
CA SER A 232 13.00 1.48 20.69
C SER A 232 13.26 2.21 19.37
N LEU A 233 14.44 2.80 19.21
CA LEU A 233 14.90 3.40 17.93
C LEU A 233 14.99 2.33 16.84
N ALA A 234 15.63 1.19 17.13
CA ALA A 234 15.76 0.10 16.18
C ALA A 234 14.39 -0.39 15.72
N GLY A 235 13.44 -0.64 16.64
CA GLY A 235 12.09 -1.10 16.32
C GLY A 235 11.31 -0.09 15.49
N THR A 236 11.35 1.19 15.87
CA THR A 236 10.63 2.27 15.18
C THR A 236 11.12 2.46 13.74
N PHE A 237 12.43 2.57 13.53
CA PHE A 237 12.99 2.75 12.19
C PHE A 237 12.88 1.47 11.35
N SER A 238 13.03 0.29 11.96
CA SER A 238 12.85 -0.99 11.27
C SER A 238 11.40 -1.14 10.81
N TYR A 239 10.42 -0.75 11.62
CA TYR A 239 9.03 -0.79 11.21
C TYR A 239 8.76 0.13 10.01
N ALA A 240 9.35 1.33 9.98
CA ALA A 240 9.21 2.21 8.82
C ALA A 240 9.78 1.56 7.55
N MET A 241 10.97 0.96 7.63
CA MET A 241 11.57 0.25 6.49
C MET A 241 10.73 -0.97 6.07
N GLN A 242 10.31 -1.78 7.05
CA GLN A 242 9.44 -2.94 6.83
C GLN A 242 8.18 -2.52 6.09
N LEU A 243 7.41 -1.56 6.60
CA LEU A 243 6.17 -1.10 6.00
C LEU A 243 6.38 -0.57 4.57
N TYR A 244 7.43 0.22 4.35
CA TYR A 244 7.71 0.77 3.03
C TYR A 244 8.09 -0.31 2.01
N PHE A 245 9.02 -1.20 2.34
CA PHE A 245 9.48 -2.23 1.40
C PHE A 245 8.45 -3.35 1.21
N ASP A 246 7.65 -3.68 2.22
CA ASP A 246 6.53 -4.62 2.13
C ASP A 246 5.50 -4.11 1.12
N PHE A 247 5.01 -2.88 1.32
CA PHE A 247 3.91 -2.36 0.54
C PHE A 247 4.34 -1.86 -0.85
N SER A 248 5.54 -1.26 -0.95
CA SER A 248 6.11 -0.93 -2.27
C SER A 248 6.51 -2.17 -3.04
N GLY A 249 6.97 -3.23 -2.37
CA GLY A 249 7.22 -4.55 -2.97
C GLY A 249 5.94 -5.17 -3.53
N TYR A 250 4.85 -5.17 -2.76
CA TYR A 250 3.54 -5.61 -3.24
C TYR A 250 3.08 -4.81 -4.46
N SER A 251 3.17 -3.47 -4.40
CA SER A 251 2.75 -2.60 -5.50
C SER A 251 3.59 -2.82 -6.76
N ASP A 252 4.90 -3.04 -6.63
CA ASP A 252 5.77 -3.39 -7.75
C ASP A 252 5.38 -4.76 -8.34
N MET A 253 5.16 -5.78 -7.50
CA MET A 253 4.68 -7.08 -7.97
C MET A 253 3.37 -6.96 -8.75
N ALA A 254 2.41 -6.18 -8.25
CA ALA A 254 1.15 -5.90 -8.95
C ALA A 254 1.37 -5.27 -10.34
N ILE A 255 2.24 -4.25 -10.44
CA ILE A 255 2.59 -3.60 -11.72
C ILE A 255 3.28 -4.60 -12.67
N GLY A 256 4.23 -5.38 -12.16
CA GLY A 256 4.94 -6.40 -12.93
C GLY A 256 3.98 -7.46 -13.49
N LEU A 257 3.07 -7.96 -12.66
CA LEU A 257 2.02 -8.91 -13.05
C LEU A 257 1.09 -8.31 -14.11
N ALA A 258 0.64 -7.07 -13.95
CA ALA A 258 -0.18 -6.40 -14.96
C ALA A 258 0.56 -6.29 -16.31
N CYS A 259 1.85 -5.94 -16.28
CA CYS A 259 2.69 -5.87 -17.47
C CYS A 259 2.79 -7.21 -18.20
N LEU A 260 2.79 -8.35 -17.50
CA LEU A 260 2.78 -9.68 -18.12
C LEU A 260 1.55 -9.91 -19.02
N PHE A 261 0.42 -9.31 -18.67
CA PHE A 261 -0.84 -9.34 -19.42
C PHE A 261 -1.00 -8.11 -20.34
N GLY A 262 0.05 -7.29 -20.47
CA GLY A 262 0.07 -6.05 -21.25
C GLY A 262 -0.88 -4.97 -20.77
N LEU A 263 -1.20 -4.99 -19.48
CA LEU A 263 -1.98 -3.98 -18.81
C LEU A 263 -1.04 -3.08 -17.99
N LYS A 264 -1.39 -1.80 -17.88
CA LYS A 264 -0.69 -0.81 -17.07
C LYS A 264 -1.55 -0.44 -15.88
N LEU A 265 -0.94 -0.43 -14.71
CA LEU A 265 -1.51 0.07 -13.47
C LEU A 265 -0.86 1.41 -13.08
N PRO A 266 -1.51 2.25 -12.26
CA PRO A 266 -0.90 3.44 -11.69
C PRO A 266 0.13 3.07 -10.62
N VAL A 267 1.03 4.01 -10.29
CA VAL A 267 2.12 3.77 -9.33
C VAL A 267 1.74 4.29 -7.94
N ASN A 268 1.97 3.48 -6.91
CA ASN A 268 1.72 3.87 -5.52
C ASN A 268 2.87 4.64 -4.86
N PHE A 269 4.12 4.40 -5.25
CA PHE A 269 5.29 4.91 -4.52
C PHE A 269 6.29 5.67 -5.40
N TYR A 270 6.48 6.95 -5.08
CA TYR A 270 7.44 7.83 -5.74
C TYR A 270 8.58 8.25 -4.78
N SER A 271 9.26 7.28 -4.18
CA SER A 271 10.31 7.49 -3.15
C SER A 271 9.86 8.44 -2.02
N PRO A 272 8.83 8.06 -1.25
CA PRO A 272 8.15 8.93 -0.28
C PRO A 272 9.07 9.51 0.80
N TYR A 273 10.12 8.79 1.22
CA TYR A 273 11.07 9.28 2.23
C TYR A 273 12.01 10.39 1.73
N ARG A 274 11.90 10.78 0.46
CA ARG A 274 12.52 11.99 -0.11
C ARG A 274 11.59 13.20 -0.12
N ALA A 275 10.44 13.11 0.56
CA ALA A 275 9.51 14.22 0.72
C ALA A 275 10.12 15.37 1.51
N GLN A 276 10.01 16.58 0.98
CA GLN A 276 10.48 17.80 1.65
C GLN A 276 9.44 18.44 2.57
N ASN A 277 8.22 17.88 2.58
CA ASN A 277 7.14 18.28 3.46
C ASN A 277 6.07 17.17 3.47
N ILE A 278 5.15 17.24 4.43
CA ILE A 278 4.12 16.21 4.60
C ILE A 278 3.12 16.14 3.42
N SER A 279 2.86 17.25 2.74
CA SER A 279 1.97 17.24 1.56
C SER A 279 2.64 16.54 0.37
N ASP A 280 3.95 16.70 0.21
CA ASP A 280 4.73 15.94 -0.77
C ASP A 280 4.75 14.45 -0.41
N PHE A 281 4.91 14.11 0.88
CA PHE A 281 4.90 12.73 1.35
C PHE A 281 3.63 12.01 0.91
N TRP A 282 2.45 12.56 1.18
CA TRP A 282 1.18 11.95 0.77
C TRP A 282 0.97 11.89 -0.75
N ARG A 283 1.62 12.75 -1.54
CA ARG A 283 1.59 12.61 -3.01
C ARG A 283 2.48 11.47 -3.52
N MET A 284 3.41 10.99 -2.70
CA MET A 284 4.43 10.01 -3.07
C MET A 284 4.30 8.68 -2.32
N TRP A 285 3.55 8.64 -1.22
CA TRP A 285 3.19 7.47 -0.44
C TRP A 285 1.76 7.06 -0.76
N HIS A 286 1.54 5.79 -1.11
CA HIS A 286 0.23 5.25 -1.47
C HIS A 286 -0.55 6.21 -2.39
N ALA A 287 0.10 6.70 -3.45
CA ALA A 287 -0.36 7.83 -4.25
C ALA A 287 -1.76 7.63 -4.85
N THR A 288 -2.17 6.40 -5.13
CA THR A 288 -3.52 6.10 -5.64
C THR A 288 -4.61 6.26 -4.57
N LEU A 289 -4.32 5.93 -3.30
CA LEU A 289 -5.20 6.25 -2.18
C LEU A 289 -5.29 7.76 -1.98
N SER A 290 -4.16 8.46 -2.03
CA SER A 290 -4.15 9.92 -1.93
C SER A 290 -4.93 10.58 -3.06
N ARG A 291 -4.88 10.01 -4.28
CA ARG A 291 -5.72 10.41 -5.42
C ARG A 291 -7.19 10.18 -5.12
N PHE A 292 -7.57 9.01 -4.62
CA PHE A 292 -8.94 8.70 -4.21
C PHE A 292 -9.46 9.69 -3.15
N LEU A 293 -8.71 9.89 -2.06
CA LEU A 293 -9.08 10.81 -0.99
C LEU A 293 -9.23 12.24 -1.51
N ARG A 294 -8.35 12.67 -2.42
CA ARG A 294 -8.46 13.99 -3.04
C ARG A 294 -9.73 14.13 -3.87
N ASP A 295 -10.02 13.17 -4.74
CA ASP A 295 -11.03 13.31 -5.79
C ASP A 295 -12.46 12.95 -5.31
N TYR A 296 -12.57 12.04 -4.34
CA TYR A 296 -13.86 11.53 -3.84
C TYR A 296 -14.19 11.91 -2.40
N VAL A 297 -13.25 12.49 -1.64
CA VAL A 297 -13.51 13.00 -0.27
C VAL A 297 -13.28 14.50 -0.20
N TYR A 298 -12.07 14.96 -0.49
CA TYR A 298 -11.69 16.37 -0.35
C TYR A 298 -12.41 17.30 -1.34
N ALA A 299 -12.41 16.95 -2.64
CA ALA A 299 -13.05 17.77 -3.66
C ALA A 299 -14.57 17.92 -3.45
N PRO A 300 -15.34 16.86 -3.14
CA PRO A 300 -16.76 16.98 -2.80
C PRO A 300 -17.05 17.84 -1.56
N LEU A 301 -16.14 17.93 -0.59
CA LEU A 301 -16.27 18.84 0.56
C LEU A 301 -16.08 20.33 0.22
N GLY A 302 -15.82 20.64 -1.06
CA GLY A 302 -15.64 21.98 -1.61
C GLY A 302 -14.21 22.31 -2.05
N GLY A 303 -13.25 21.40 -1.80
CA GLY A 303 -11.90 21.48 -2.32
C GLY A 303 -11.22 22.85 -2.18
N PHE A 304 -10.69 23.36 -3.28
CA PHE A 304 -9.99 24.65 -3.37
C PHE A 304 -10.94 25.86 -3.54
N LEU A 305 -12.25 25.64 -3.72
CA LEU A 305 -13.23 26.70 -3.94
C LEU A 305 -13.76 27.30 -2.64
N CYS A 306 -13.43 26.70 -1.50
CA CYS A 306 -13.82 27.17 -0.17
C CYS A 306 -12.85 28.22 0.40
N SER A 307 -13.31 28.93 1.43
CA SER A 307 -12.45 29.85 2.21
C SER A 307 -11.21 29.13 2.77
N PRO A 308 -10.07 29.82 2.97
CA PRO A 308 -8.84 29.18 3.46
C PRO A 308 -8.99 28.43 4.79
N ARG A 309 -9.88 28.90 5.69
CA ARG A 309 -10.19 28.22 6.94
C ARG A 309 -10.93 26.90 6.70
N ARG A 310 -11.96 26.92 5.84
CA ARG A 310 -12.71 25.71 5.48
C ARG A 310 -11.86 24.73 4.69
N GLN A 311 -10.97 25.22 3.83
CA GLN A 311 -10.00 24.41 3.09
C GLN A 311 -9.12 23.59 4.04
N ARG A 312 -8.54 24.23 5.08
CA ARG A 312 -7.71 23.56 6.09
C ARG A 312 -8.50 22.51 6.87
N PHE A 313 -9.73 22.85 7.26
CA PHE A 313 -10.61 21.91 7.94
C PHE A 313 -10.94 20.69 7.07
N ASN A 314 -11.27 20.91 5.79
CA ASN A 314 -11.55 19.82 4.86
C ASN A 314 -10.32 18.94 4.63
N LEU A 315 -9.11 19.53 4.54
CA LEU A 315 -7.86 18.77 4.44
C LEU A 315 -7.62 17.92 5.69
N PHE A 316 -7.79 18.50 6.88
CA PHE A 316 -7.72 17.77 8.14
C PHE A 316 -8.71 16.60 8.15
N MET A 317 -9.98 16.85 7.81
CA MET A 317 -11.02 15.82 7.79
C MET A 317 -10.75 14.73 6.75
N THR A 318 -10.13 15.07 5.63
CA THR A 318 -9.71 14.10 4.63
C THR A 318 -8.62 13.17 5.17
N MET A 319 -7.61 13.72 5.86
CA MET A 319 -6.55 12.91 6.49
C MET A 319 -7.08 12.07 7.64
N PHE A 320 -7.98 12.64 8.44
CA PHE A 320 -8.67 11.95 9.52
C PHE A 320 -9.47 10.75 9.01
N ALA A 321 -10.28 10.94 7.95
CA ALA A 321 -11.02 9.86 7.30
C ALA A 321 -10.07 8.78 6.72
N GLY A 322 -8.93 9.19 6.17
CA GLY A 322 -7.88 8.25 5.74
C GLY A 322 -7.31 7.41 6.88
N GLY A 323 -7.07 8.03 8.06
CA GLY A 323 -6.65 7.32 9.27
C GLY A 323 -7.69 6.32 9.75
N VAL A 324 -8.96 6.73 9.88
CA VAL A 324 -10.06 5.85 10.27
C VAL A 324 -10.20 4.69 9.29
N TRP A 325 -10.07 4.94 7.98
CA TRP A 325 -10.12 3.89 6.98
C TRP A 325 -9.03 2.83 7.14
N HIS A 326 -7.87 3.18 7.67
CA HIS A 326 -6.77 2.23 7.83
C HIS A 326 -7.09 1.13 8.85
N GLY A 327 -7.83 1.40 9.91
CA GLY A 327 -8.17 0.37 10.91
C GLY A 327 -9.15 0.86 11.97
N ALA A 328 -9.76 -0.07 12.70
CA ALA A 328 -10.79 0.24 13.69
C ALA A 328 -10.24 0.70 15.07
N GLY A 329 -8.94 0.56 15.32
CA GLY A 329 -8.30 0.91 16.59
C GLY A 329 -8.12 2.42 16.83
N TRP A 330 -8.06 2.81 18.10
CA TRP A 330 -7.78 4.21 18.52
C TRP A 330 -6.44 4.75 18.02
N THR A 331 -5.47 3.87 17.80
CA THR A 331 -4.15 4.21 17.27
C THR A 331 -4.24 4.75 15.83
N PHE A 332 -5.10 4.17 14.97
CA PHE A 332 -5.39 4.65 13.62
C PHE A 332 -6.16 5.98 13.59
N PHE A 333 -7.07 6.19 14.54
CA PHE A 333 -7.73 7.48 14.73
C PHE A 333 -6.69 8.57 15.02
N LEU A 334 -5.79 8.34 15.98
CA LEU A 334 -4.72 9.27 16.34
C LEU A 334 -3.77 9.51 15.16
N TYR A 335 -3.38 8.46 14.44
CA TYR A 335 -2.59 8.56 13.22
C TYR A 335 -3.21 9.54 12.19
N GLY A 336 -4.53 9.43 11.94
CA GLY A 336 -5.26 10.35 11.06
C GLY A 336 -5.27 11.79 11.57
N VAL A 337 -5.46 11.99 12.88
CA VAL A 337 -5.42 13.32 13.52
C VAL A 337 -4.04 13.96 13.36
N PHE A 338 -2.96 13.24 13.68
CA PHE A 338 -1.60 13.76 13.59
C PHE A 338 -1.25 14.17 12.16
N HIS A 339 -1.54 13.32 11.16
CA HIS A 339 -1.31 13.68 9.76
C HIS A 339 -2.18 14.85 9.29
N GLY A 340 -3.42 14.96 9.77
CA GLY A 340 -4.28 16.11 9.54
C GLY A 340 -3.67 17.41 10.09
N ILE A 341 -3.17 17.38 11.33
CA ILE A 341 -2.46 18.51 11.96
C ILE A 341 -1.23 18.88 11.13
N TYR A 342 -0.40 17.90 10.75
CA TYR A 342 0.82 18.16 9.99
C TYR A 342 0.55 18.86 8.66
N VAL A 343 -0.47 18.43 7.90
CA VAL A 343 -0.81 19.07 6.62
C VAL A 343 -1.26 20.52 6.83
N VAL A 344 -2.06 20.80 7.86
CA VAL A 344 -2.50 22.16 8.19
C VAL A 344 -1.33 23.02 8.66
N LEU A 345 -0.48 22.51 9.55
CA LEU A 345 0.71 23.20 10.04
C LEU A 345 1.68 23.52 8.90
N HIS A 346 1.92 22.56 7.99
CA HIS A 346 2.74 22.78 6.80
C HIS A 346 2.16 23.90 5.92
N GLN A 347 0.84 23.92 5.69
CA GLN A 347 0.21 24.97 4.90
C GLN A 347 0.37 26.36 5.56
N ILE A 348 0.23 26.45 6.88
CA ILE A 348 0.43 27.69 7.64
C ILE A 348 1.90 28.13 7.59
N TRP A 349 2.83 27.21 7.86
CA TRP A 349 4.27 27.45 7.81
C TRP A 349 4.71 27.95 6.43
N ARG A 350 4.20 27.34 5.35
CA ARG A 350 4.50 27.75 3.98
C ARG A 350 4.08 29.18 3.70
N ILE A 351 2.90 29.58 4.16
CA ILE A 351 2.34 30.91 3.90
C ILE A 351 2.97 31.99 4.79
N ARG A 352 3.23 31.66 6.06
CA ARG A 352 3.64 32.65 7.08
C ARG A 352 5.15 32.74 7.29
N VAL A 353 5.89 31.68 7.00
CA VAL A 353 7.32 31.58 7.35
C VAL A 353 8.16 31.27 6.11
N SER A 354 8.09 30.06 5.58
CA SER A 354 9.05 29.62 4.55
C SER A 354 8.89 30.34 3.22
N GLY A 355 7.67 30.72 2.85
CA GLY A 355 7.37 31.51 1.66
C GLY A 355 7.93 32.93 1.76
N PRO A 356 7.49 33.75 2.75
CA PRO A 356 7.98 35.11 2.93
C PRO A 356 9.50 35.22 3.14
N LEU A 357 10.12 34.25 3.83
CA LEU A 357 11.56 34.20 4.05
C LEU A 357 12.36 33.63 2.87
N GLY A 358 11.69 33.24 1.77
CA GLY A 358 12.34 32.67 0.58
C GLY A 358 13.10 31.37 0.85
N LEU A 359 12.74 30.61 1.89
CA LEU A 359 13.47 29.41 2.31
C LEU A 359 13.26 28.24 1.35
N VAL A 360 12.08 28.14 0.72
CA VAL A 360 11.66 27.00 -0.11
C VAL A 360 12.63 26.73 -1.27
N GLY A 361 13.32 27.76 -1.77
CA GLY A 361 14.32 27.62 -2.84
C GLY A 361 15.68 27.09 -2.38
N LYS A 362 16.03 27.25 -1.09
CA LYS A 362 17.38 27.01 -0.57
C LYS A 362 17.67 25.51 -0.42
N GLY A 363 18.83 25.06 -0.91
CA GLY A 363 19.23 23.65 -0.87
C GLY A 363 19.32 23.06 0.54
N TRP A 364 19.93 23.80 1.48
CA TRP A 364 20.02 23.37 2.89
C TRP A 364 18.64 23.24 3.53
N TYR A 365 17.70 24.14 3.20
CA TYR A 365 16.34 24.09 3.74
C TYR A 365 15.60 22.85 3.21
N LYS A 366 15.77 22.52 1.94
CA LYS A 366 15.21 21.29 1.35
C LYS A 366 15.74 20.02 2.03
N ALA A 367 17.03 19.95 2.31
CA ALA A 367 17.64 18.82 3.00
C ALA A 367 17.12 18.70 4.45
N LEU A 368 17.08 19.82 5.18
CA LEU A 368 16.55 19.86 6.54
C LEU A 368 15.06 19.49 6.57
N ALA A 369 14.27 20.03 5.65
CA ALA A 369 12.83 19.75 5.57
C ALA A 369 12.57 18.28 5.17
N GLN A 370 13.44 17.69 4.35
CA GLN A 370 13.39 16.26 4.04
C GLN A 370 13.66 15.40 5.27
N LEU A 371 14.77 15.67 5.99
CA LEU A 371 15.10 14.95 7.22
C LEU A 371 13.97 15.10 8.26
N PHE A 372 13.47 16.32 8.47
CA PHE A 372 12.39 16.58 9.40
C PHE A 372 11.10 15.85 9.02
N THR A 373 10.70 15.89 7.75
CA THR A 373 9.52 15.18 7.26
C THR A 373 9.68 13.67 7.44
N PHE A 374 10.85 13.13 7.13
CA PHE A 374 11.15 11.72 7.32
C PHE A 374 11.00 11.30 8.79
N LEU A 375 11.62 12.04 9.73
CA LEU A 375 11.52 11.75 11.16
C LEU A 375 10.08 11.84 11.66
N VAL A 376 9.35 12.91 11.31
CA VAL A 376 7.93 13.06 11.71
C VAL A 376 7.11 11.86 11.25
N VAL A 377 7.27 11.43 9.99
CA VAL A 377 6.56 10.25 9.47
C VAL A 377 6.97 8.99 10.23
N VAL A 378 8.27 8.74 10.40
CA VAL A 378 8.79 7.53 11.08
C VAL A 378 8.26 7.43 12.50
N PHE A 379 8.25 8.51 13.27
CA PHE A 379 7.73 8.48 14.63
C PHE A 379 6.20 8.33 14.66
N THR A 380 5.46 8.97 13.75
CA THR A 380 4.01 8.77 13.67
C THR A 380 3.62 7.34 13.29
N LEU A 381 4.49 6.60 12.58
CA LEU A 381 4.26 5.19 12.26
C LEU A 381 4.24 4.27 13.48
N VAL A 382 4.73 4.69 14.66
CA VAL A 382 4.54 3.96 15.92
C VAL A 382 3.04 3.75 16.20
N LEU A 383 2.22 4.79 15.98
CA LEU A 383 0.76 4.69 16.11
C LEU A 383 0.13 3.79 15.04
N PHE A 384 0.80 3.57 13.92
CA PHE A 384 0.28 2.68 12.88
C PHE A 384 0.59 1.21 13.19
N ARG A 385 1.66 0.94 13.97
CA ARG A 385 2.09 -0.43 14.31
C ARG A 385 1.54 -0.95 15.63
N ALA A 386 1.47 -0.10 16.66
CA ALA A 386 1.06 -0.52 17.99
C ALA A 386 -0.41 -0.99 17.99
N GLU A 387 -0.69 -2.09 18.69
CA GLU A 387 -2.06 -2.62 18.82
C GLU A 387 -2.89 -1.74 19.75
N THR A 388 -2.25 -1.16 20.78
CA THR A 388 -2.89 -0.31 21.77
C THR A 388 -2.24 1.07 21.87
N VAL A 389 -3.01 2.05 22.37
CA VAL A 389 -2.49 3.40 22.67
C VAL A 389 -1.45 3.35 23.78
N THR A 390 -1.61 2.44 24.75
CA THR A 390 -0.64 2.21 25.83
C THR A 390 0.69 1.73 25.28
N ALA A 391 0.70 0.70 24.44
CA ALA A 391 1.95 0.22 23.84
C ALA A 391 2.63 1.27 22.96
N ALA A 392 1.85 2.09 22.22
CA ALA A 392 2.43 3.22 21.50
C ALA A 392 3.10 4.21 22.47
N ALA A 393 2.47 4.50 23.61
CA ALA A 393 3.05 5.35 24.65
C ALA A 393 4.32 4.74 25.26
N ASP A 394 4.35 3.42 25.48
CA ASP A 394 5.52 2.71 26.02
C ASP A 394 6.70 2.75 25.05
N VAL A 395 6.46 2.63 23.75
CA VAL A 395 7.50 2.85 22.72
C VAL A 395 8.01 4.29 22.75
N TYR A 396 7.14 5.29 22.85
CA TYR A 396 7.56 6.69 22.96
C TYR A 396 8.35 6.97 24.26
N GLN A 397 7.96 6.35 25.38
CA GLN A 397 8.70 6.43 26.63
C GLN A 397 10.08 5.79 26.48
N GLY A 398 10.17 4.61 25.86
CA GLY A 398 11.43 3.94 25.54
C GLY A 398 12.37 4.82 24.71
N LEU A 399 11.86 5.51 23.70
CA LEU A 399 12.62 6.48 22.90
C LEU A 399 13.20 7.65 23.71
N MET A 400 12.58 8.01 24.84
CA MET A 400 12.99 9.10 25.72
C MET A 400 13.68 8.62 27.01
N ASN A 401 13.86 7.31 27.16
CA ASN A 401 14.41 6.71 28.37
C ASN A 401 15.93 6.95 28.43
N ALA A 402 16.38 7.89 29.27
CA ALA A 402 17.79 8.25 29.38
C ALA A 402 18.61 7.27 30.25
N ASP A 403 17.94 6.50 31.11
CA ASP A 403 18.59 5.64 32.10
C ASP A 403 19.06 4.30 31.51
N TYR A 404 18.44 3.86 30.40
CA TYR A 404 18.69 2.56 29.78
C TYR A 404 19.13 2.69 28.32
N TRP A 405 20.38 3.13 28.13
CA TRP A 405 20.99 3.28 26.81
C TRP A 405 21.58 1.95 26.31
N GLY A 406 20.81 1.18 25.53
CA GLY A 406 21.29 -0.10 25.00
C GLY A 406 20.21 -0.95 24.35
N PHE A 407 20.58 -2.19 24.00
CA PHE A 407 19.62 -3.27 23.79
C PHE A 407 19.47 -4.03 25.09
N SER A 408 18.22 -4.31 25.48
CA SER A 408 17.95 -5.15 26.65
C SER A 408 18.46 -6.57 26.42
N PRO A 409 18.83 -7.32 27.48
CA PRO A 409 19.22 -8.72 27.35
C PRO A 409 18.13 -9.57 26.67
N HIS A 410 16.86 -9.26 26.95
CA HIS A 410 15.72 -9.93 26.33
C HIS A 410 15.68 -9.69 24.82
N TYR A 411 15.80 -8.44 24.36
CA TYR A 411 15.82 -8.14 22.93
C TYR A 411 17.03 -8.77 22.23
N LEU A 412 18.21 -8.75 22.86
CA LEU A 412 19.40 -9.44 22.33
C LEU A 412 19.17 -10.94 22.15
N GLN A 413 18.53 -11.60 23.11
CA GLN A 413 18.21 -13.03 23.02
C GLN A 413 17.26 -13.31 21.86
N VAL A 414 16.23 -12.49 21.68
CA VAL A 414 15.29 -12.61 20.54
C VAL A 414 16.03 -12.42 19.21
N LEU A 415 16.89 -11.41 19.11
CA LEU A 415 17.69 -11.15 17.92
C LEU A 415 18.63 -12.32 17.60
N GLN A 416 19.35 -12.86 18.60
CA GLN A 416 20.27 -13.99 18.43
C GLN A 416 19.57 -15.28 17.99
N ALA A 417 18.28 -15.43 18.32
CA ALA A 417 17.48 -16.56 17.86
C ALA A 417 17.09 -16.47 16.37
N THR A 418 17.34 -15.33 15.70
CA THR A 418 17.04 -15.16 14.28
C THR A 418 18.17 -15.63 13.38
N ASN A 419 17.82 -16.18 12.21
CA ASN A 419 18.81 -16.60 11.20
C ASN A 419 19.68 -15.44 10.68
N PHE A 420 19.24 -14.18 10.85
CA PHE A 420 19.96 -13.00 10.39
C PHE A 420 21.37 -12.91 11.01
N PHE A 421 21.47 -13.11 12.32
CA PHE A 421 22.76 -13.05 13.03
C PHE A 421 23.61 -14.28 12.77
N ALA A 422 23.01 -15.46 12.63
CA ALA A 422 23.74 -16.66 12.24
C ALA A 422 24.43 -16.49 10.87
N ILE A 423 23.76 -15.87 9.89
CA ILE A 423 24.34 -15.57 8.58
C ILE A 423 25.44 -14.49 8.71
N ALA A 424 25.21 -13.43 9.50
CA ALA A 424 26.21 -12.39 9.73
C ALA A 424 27.49 -12.98 10.35
N ASP A 425 27.35 -13.89 11.31
CA ASP A 425 28.46 -14.60 11.95
C ASP A 425 29.21 -15.49 10.96
N MET A 426 28.49 -16.23 10.10
CA MET A 426 29.11 -17.07 9.05
C MET A 426 29.93 -16.28 8.03
N VAL A 427 29.55 -15.03 7.74
CA VAL A 427 30.24 -14.16 6.76
C VAL A 427 31.33 -13.30 7.43
N GLY A 428 31.59 -13.50 8.73
CA GLY A 428 32.61 -12.75 9.47
C GLY A 428 32.22 -11.30 9.75
N LEU A 429 30.93 -10.98 9.66
CA LEU A 429 30.36 -9.68 10.03
C LEU A 429 29.86 -9.66 11.48
N ALA A 430 30.36 -10.56 12.32
CA ALA A 430 30.08 -10.65 13.76
C ALA A 430 30.55 -9.39 14.51
N GLY A 431 29.83 -8.30 14.33
CA GLY A 431 29.87 -7.11 15.16
C GLY A 431 28.72 -7.16 16.17
N GLN A 432 28.89 -6.51 17.32
CA GLN A 432 27.86 -6.34 18.35
C GLN A 432 26.48 -6.10 17.70
N ALA A 433 25.42 -6.81 18.12
CA ALA A 433 24.12 -6.85 17.44
C ALA A 433 23.56 -5.45 17.09
N VAL A 434 23.84 -4.47 17.95
CA VAL A 434 23.56 -3.04 17.73
C VAL A 434 24.13 -2.54 16.40
N THR A 435 25.40 -2.80 16.11
CA THR A 435 26.10 -2.37 14.89
C THR A 435 25.46 -2.96 13.64
N LEU A 436 25.08 -4.24 13.68
CA LEU A 436 24.44 -4.91 12.55
C LEU A 436 23.04 -4.34 12.28
N VAL A 437 22.22 -4.16 13.32
CA VAL A 437 20.87 -3.59 13.19
C VAL A 437 20.95 -2.16 12.66
N PHE A 438 21.72 -1.28 13.30
CA PHE A 438 21.81 0.12 12.85
C PHE A 438 22.55 0.25 11.52
N GLY A 439 23.54 -0.59 11.24
CA GLY A 439 24.21 -0.64 9.94
C GLY A 439 23.24 -1.00 8.81
N SER A 440 22.39 -2.02 9.01
CA SER A 440 21.35 -2.40 8.04
C SER A 440 20.32 -1.28 7.82
N LEU A 441 19.91 -0.60 8.91
CA LEU A 441 19.01 0.56 8.85
C LEU A 441 19.62 1.71 8.06
N VAL A 442 20.88 2.06 8.31
CA VAL A 442 21.59 3.10 7.57
C VAL A 442 21.64 2.75 6.08
N LEU A 443 22.00 1.51 5.73
CA LEU A 443 22.03 1.07 4.33
C LEU A 443 20.66 1.15 3.66
N ALA A 444 19.58 0.74 4.34
CA ALA A 444 18.23 0.81 3.80
C ALA A 444 17.73 2.26 3.61
N ILE A 445 18.00 3.14 4.58
CA ILE A 445 17.67 4.57 4.50
C ILE A 445 18.47 5.22 3.36
N MET A 446 19.76 4.93 3.25
CA MET A 446 20.58 5.38 2.13
C MET A 446 20.03 4.87 0.79
N GLY A 447 19.62 3.60 0.72
CA GLY A 447 18.93 3.05 -0.45
C GLY A 447 17.70 3.88 -0.83
N CYS A 448 16.84 4.22 0.13
CA CYS A 448 15.64 5.03 -0.11
C CYS A 448 15.95 6.47 -0.61
N TRP A 449 17.09 7.03 -0.22
CA TRP A 449 17.46 8.42 -0.52
C TRP A 449 18.32 8.57 -1.79
N PHE A 450 19.18 7.59 -2.08
CA PHE A 450 20.17 7.70 -3.15
C PHE A 450 19.83 6.87 -4.38
N LEU A 451 19.23 5.68 -4.20
CA LEU A 451 18.89 4.80 -5.32
C LEU A 451 17.59 5.23 -6.02
N PRO A 452 17.46 4.91 -7.31
CA PRO A 452 16.21 5.11 -8.04
C PRO A 452 15.12 4.18 -7.53
N SER A 453 13.88 4.66 -7.47
CA SER A 453 12.73 3.76 -7.27
C SER A 453 12.51 2.87 -8.49
N THR A 454 11.72 1.81 -8.34
CA THR A 454 11.34 0.92 -9.45
C THR A 454 10.75 1.70 -10.62
N TRP A 455 9.85 2.66 -10.35
CA TRP A 455 9.36 3.56 -11.38
C TRP A 455 10.48 4.34 -12.11
N GLN A 456 11.47 4.87 -11.38
CA GLN A 456 12.57 5.62 -11.99
C GLN A 456 13.51 4.73 -12.81
N LEU A 457 13.75 3.50 -12.36
CA LEU A 457 14.50 2.51 -13.12
C LEU A 457 13.87 2.25 -14.48
N PHE A 458 12.55 2.17 -14.53
CA PHE A 458 11.80 1.86 -15.75
C PHE A 458 11.23 3.10 -16.45
N GLN A 459 11.49 4.32 -15.98
CA GLN A 459 10.91 5.55 -16.54
C GLN A 459 11.04 5.70 -18.07
N PRO A 460 12.16 5.31 -18.72
CA PRO A 460 12.27 5.37 -20.18
C PRO A 460 11.30 4.43 -20.91
N ILE A 461 10.75 3.46 -20.18
CA ILE A 461 9.86 2.42 -20.66
C ILE A 461 8.48 2.75 -20.09
N ASP A 462 7.53 3.03 -20.97
CA ASP A 462 6.17 3.38 -20.57
C ASP A 462 5.46 2.15 -19.94
N ILE A 463 5.63 1.97 -18.62
CA ILE A 463 5.17 0.80 -17.82
C ILE A 463 3.97 1.09 -16.92
N ALA A 464 3.59 2.35 -16.71
CA ALA A 464 2.51 2.73 -15.81
C ALA A 464 1.67 3.87 -16.38
N LEU A 465 0.45 4.02 -15.88
CA LEU A 465 -0.50 5.02 -16.35
C LEU A 465 -0.14 6.45 -15.94
N ASP A 466 0.34 6.61 -14.70
CA ASP A 466 0.57 7.91 -14.10
C ASP A 466 2.02 8.35 -14.22
N LYS A 467 2.21 9.64 -14.49
CA LYS A 467 3.51 10.30 -14.32
C LYS A 467 3.69 10.70 -12.85
N PRO A 468 4.95 10.79 -12.36
CA PRO A 468 5.19 11.21 -10.99
C PRO A 468 4.63 12.61 -10.76
N PRO A 469 3.90 12.84 -9.65
CA PRO A 469 3.33 14.16 -9.34
C PRO A 469 4.42 15.20 -9.05
N ILE A 470 5.65 14.76 -8.76
CA ILE A 470 6.81 15.59 -8.47
C ILE A 470 8.03 15.01 -9.21
N GLY A 471 8.63 15.79 -10.12
CA GLY A 471 9.79 15.38 -10.93
C GLY A 471 11.12 15.45 -10.18
N ARG A 472 11.29 14.69 -9.09
CA ARG A 472 12.59 14.57 -8.39
C ARG A 472 13.38 13.38 -8.93
N ALA A 473 14.49 13.64 -9.60
CA ALA A 473 15.42 12.59 -10.02
C ALA A 473 16.04 11.88 -8.80
N ALA A 474 16.43 10.62 -8.97
CA ALA A 474 17.32 9.95 -8.04
C ALA A 474 18.69 10.65 -7.99
N VAL A 475 19.38 10.55 -6.86
CA VAL A 475 20.76 11.07 -6.78
C VAL A 475 21.66 10.25 -7.68
N LEU A 476 21.52 8.92 -7.63
CA LEU A 476 22.14 7.99 -8.57
C LEU A 476 21.11 7.66 -9.66
N SER A 477 21.39 8.09 -10.89
CA SER A 477 20.48 7.88 -12.02
C SER A 477 21.02 6.79 -12.94
N PHE A 478 20.38 5.62 -12.89
CA PHE A 478 20.54 4.56 -13.87
C PHE A 478 19.17 3.99 -14.22
N SER A 479 19.07 3.38 -15.40
CA SER A 479 17.80 2.86 -15.93
C SER A 479 17.94 1.40 -16.33
N TRP A 480 16.83 0.69 -16.22
CA TRP A 480 16.72 -0.67 -16.71
C TRP A 480 16.86 -0.69 -18.24
N GLN A 481 17.61 -1.66 -18.75
CA GLN A 481 17.78 -1.88 -20.17
C GLN A 481 17.73 -3.39 -20.46
N PRO A 482 17.13 -3.81 -21.58
CA PRO A 482 17.17 -5.21 -21.97
C PRO A 482 18.62 -5.59 -22.33
N GLY A 483 19.24 -6.43 -21.50
CA GLY A 483 20.64 -6.82 -21.69
C GLY A 483 21.12 -7.84 -20.66
N LYS A 484 22.29 -8.43 -20.93
CA LYS A 484 22.86 -9.52 -20.10
C LYS A 484 23.13 -9.10 -18.65
N VAL A 485 23.56 -7.86 -18.43
CA VAL A 485 23.87 -7.33 -17.08
C VAL A 485 22.59 -7.28 -16.23
N TRP A 486 21.51 -6.70 -16.75
CA TRP A 486 20.23 -6.66 -16.06
C TRP A 486 19.62 -8.05 -15.90
N ALA A 487 19.75 -8.92 -16.90
CA ALA A 487 19.29 -10.30 -16.78
C ALA A 487 20.01 -11.04 -15.63
N LEU A 488 21.34 -10.92 -15.53
CA LEU A 488 22.12 -11.52 -14.43
C LEU A 488 21.73 -10.90 -13.09
N PHE A 489 21.60 -9.58 -13.02
CA PHE A 489 21.20 -8.90 -11.78
C PHE A 489 19.83 -9.34 -11.29
N ILE A 490 18.82 -9.37 -12.18
CA ILE A 490 17.47 -9.85 -11.85
C ILE A 490 17.50 -11.33 -11.46
N ALA A 491 18.29 -12.17 -12.13
CA ALA A 491 18.44 -13.57 -11.75
C ALA A 491 19.03 -13.74 -10.34
N LEU A 492 20.05 -12.94 -9.98
CA LEU A 492 20.62 -12.96 -8.63
C LEU A 492 19.61 -12.50 -7.57
N LEU A 493 18.83 -11.45 -7.84
CA LEU A 493 17.75 -11.02 -6.95
C LEU A 493 16.68 -12.10 -6.79
N PHE A 494 16.34 -12.81 -7.87
CA PHE A 494 15.36 -13.89 -7.84
C PHE A 494 15.86 -15.07 -7.02
N ILE A 495 17.11 -15.51 -7.23
CA ILE A 495 17.74 -16.57 -6.43
C ILE A 495 17.74 -16.20 -4.95
N ALA A 496 18.20 -15.00 -4.61
CA ALA A 496 18.20 -14.51 -3.23
C ALA A 496 16.78 -14.50 -2.63
N SER A 497 15.77 -14.11 -3.42
CA SER A 497 14.38 -14.14 -3.00
C SER A 497 13.90 -15.58 -2.75
N CYS A 498 14.15 -16.51 -3.67
CA CYS A 498 13.77 -17.91 -3.56
C CYS A 498 14.35 -18.59 -2.31
N LEU A 499 15.61 -18.28 -1.96
CA LEU A 499 16.26 -18.79 -0.75
C LEU A 499 15.57 -18.32 0.55
N ASN A 500 14.79 -17.23 0.49
CA ASN A 500 14.07 -16.67 1.64
C ASN A 500 12.55 -16.96 1.60
N LEU A 501 12.05 -17.79 0.68
CA LEU A 501 10.62 -18.14 0.59
C LEU A 501 10.15 -19.17 1.62
N THR A 502 11.05 -19.74 2.43
CA THR A 502 10.73 -20.82 3.37
C THR A 502 9.87 -20.39 4.55
N GLN A 503 9.81 -19.08 4.85
CA GLN A 503 8.89 -18.51 5.83
C GLN A 503 7.98 -17.50 5.13
N VAL A 504 6.91 -17.99 4.49
CA VAL A 504 5.93 -17.12 3.84
C VAL A 504 5.23 -16.29 4.91
N SER A 505 5.61 -15.02 5.03
CA SER A 505 4.92 -14.05 5.86
C SER A 505 3.79 -13.39 5.07
N GLU A 506 2.69 -13.09 5.76
CA GLU A 506 1.63 -12.26 5.19
C GLU A 506 2.15 -10.82 4.97
N PHE A 507 1.53 -10.10 4.04
CA PHE A 507 1.81 -8.68 3.87
C PHE A 507 1.22 -7.92 5.06
N LEU A 508 1.98 -6.98 5.64
CA LEU A 508 1.51 -6.19 6.79
C LEU A 508 0.18 -5.51 6.49
N TYR A 509 0.02 -5.05 5.24
CA TYR A 509 -1.17 -4.33 4.82
C TYR A 509 -2.48 -5.15 4.95
N PHE A 510 -2.39 -6.48 5.03
CA PHE A 510 -3.59 -7.34 5.12
C PHE A 510 -4.15 -7.40 6.55
N GLN A 511 -3.37 -6.94 7.53
CA GLN A 511 -3.74 -6.94 8.95
C GLN A 511 -4.50 -5.68 9.37
N PHE A 512 -4.70 -4.71 8.45
CA PHE A 512 -5.26 -3.38 8.77
C PHE A 512 -6.68 -3.12 8.21
#